data_AF-A0A7X8JIJ3-F1
#
_entry.id   AF-A0A7X8JIJ3-F1
#
_cell.length_a   1.000
_cell.length_b   1.000
_cell.length_c   1.000
_cell.angle_alpha   90.00
_cell.angle_beta   90.00
_cell.angle_gamma   90.00
#
_symmetry.space_group_name_H-M   'P 1'
#
loop_
_entity.id
_entity.type
_entity.pdbx_description
1 polymer ?
#
loop_
_entity_poly.entity_id
_entity_poly.type
_entity_poly.pdbx_seq_one_letter_code
_entity_poly.pdbx_strand_id
1 'polypeptide(L)'
;MNPTVRIVLIVLGLLIGAAGVIIVYLAPKIVAKSGLAEKKPIDPALAENLTAEQQEKHRFDMAVLDVKIKGLLVAAPGFILLLVMYSYIKI
;
A
#
# COMPACT_ATOMS: atom_id res chain seq x y z
N MET A 1 -23.11 7.10 -20.83
CA MET A 1 -23.16 6.98 -19.35
C MET A 1 -23.79 8.25 -18.79
N ASN A 2 -24.70 8.16 -17.82
CA ASN A 2 -25.32 9.34 -17.20
C ASN A 2 -24.23 10.22 -16.55
N PRO A 3 -24.24 11.56 -16.75
CA PRO A 3 -23.23 12.46 -16.19
C PRO A 3 -23.10 12.36 -14.66
N THR A 4 -24.20 12.13 -13.95
CA THR A 4 -24.19 11.94 -12.50
C THR A 4 -23.43 10.68 -12.10
N VAL A 5 -23.65 9.56 -12.80
CA VAL A 5 -22.94 8.29 -12.56
C VAL A 5 -21.44 8.46 -12.81
N ARG A 6 -21.05 9.22 -13.84
CA ARG A 6 -19.64 9.54 -14.13
C ARG A 6 -18.97 10.26 -12.97
N ILE A 7 -19.61 11.31 -12.44
CA ILE A 7 -19.07 12.09 -11.32
C ILE A 7 -18.92 11.21 -10.07
N VAL A 8 -19.94 10.40 -9.76
CA VAL A 8 -19.89 9.48 -8.61
C VAL A 8 -18.71 8.51 -8.71
N LEU A 9 -18.48 7.91 -9.87
CA LEU A 9 -17.36 6.99 -10.08
C LEU A 9 -15.99 7.68 -9.97
N ILE A 10 -15.87 8.91 -10.47
CA ILE A 10 -14.63 9.70 -10.34
C ILE A 10 -14.35 9.99 -8.86
N VAL A 11 -15.34 10.47 -8.11
CA VAL A 11 -15.18 10.79 -6.70
C VAL A 11 -14.82 9.54 -5.90
N LEU A 12 -15.51 8.42 -6.13
CA LEU A 12 -15.20 7.15 -5.47
C LEU A 12 -13.80 6.65 -5.83
N GLY A 13 -13.42 6.70 -7.10
CA GLY A 13 -12.09 6.30 -7.56
C GLY A 13 -10.98 7.12 -6.90
N LEU A 14 -11.17 8.44 -6.79
CA LEU A 14 -10.24 9.34 -6.11
C LEU A 14 -10.17 9.08 -4.61
N LEU A 15 -11.31 8.89 -3.93
CA LEU A 15 -11.34 8.63 -2.49
C LEU A 15 -10.64 7.30 -2.14
N ILE A 16 -10.94 6.23 -2.88
CA ILE A 16 -10.34 4.91 -2.67
C ILE A 16 -8.85 4.94 -3.01
N GLY A 17 -8.49 5.54 -4.15
CA GLY A 17 -7.10 5.69 -4.56
C GLY A 17 -6.28 6.50 -3.55
N ALA A 18 -6.80 7.64 -3.11
CA ALA A 18 -6.16 8.50 -2.12
C ALA A 18 -5.98 7.78 -0.78
N ALA A 19 -6.99 7.04 -0.30
CA ALA A 19 -6.89 6.25 0.93
C ALA A 19 -5.74 5.23 0.86
N GLY A 20 -5.62 4.49 -0.24
CA GLY A 20 -4.52 3.53 -0.42
C GLY A 20 -3.15 4.21 -0.49
N VAL A 21 -3.03 5.34 -1.18
CA VAL A 21 -1.79 6.14 -1.23
C VAL A 21 -1.40 6.67 0.15
N ILE A 22 -2.37 7.14 0.94
CA ILE A 22 -2.13 7.59 2.32
C ILE A 22 -1.55 6.44 3.17
N ILE A 23 -2.04 5.21 3.01
CA ILE A 23 -1.51 4.04 3.71
C ILE A 23 -0.05 3.78 3.30
N VAL A 24 0.28 3.87 2.01
CA VAL A 24 1.66 3.70 1.50
C VAL A 24 2.59 4.76 2.09
N TYR A 25 2.14 6.02 2.11
CA TYR A 25 2.91 7.14 2.66
C TYR A 25 3.14 7.00 4.17
N LEU A 26 2.11 6.58 4.91
CA LEU A 26 2.18 6.39 6.36
C LEU A 26 2.80 5.05 6.78
N ALA A 27 3.14 4.16 5.85
CA ALA A 27 3.63 2.82 6.16
C ALA A 27 4.78 2.78 7.18
N PRO A 28 5.84 3.61 7.10
CA PRO A 28 6.90 3.62 8.12
C PRO A 28 6.38 3.96 9.52
N LYS A 29 5.47 4.94 9.59
CA LYS A 29 4.86 5.39 10.85
C LYS A 29 3.90 4.35 11.43
N ILE A 30 3.15 3.66 10.57
CA ILE A 30 2.27 2.56 10.95
C ILE A 30 3.11 1.43 11.56
N VAL A 31 4.17 0.99 10.89
CA VAL A 31 5.05 -0.10 11.36
C VAL A 31 5.74 0.27 12.68
N ALA A 32 6.29 1.48 12.79
CA ALA A 32 6.92 1.95 14.02
C ALA A 32 5.94 1.99 15.21
N LYS A 33 4.69 2.41 14.99
CA LYS A 33 3.69 2.52 16.06
C LYS A 33 3.08 1.17 16.48
N SER A 34 3.04 0.20 15.57
CA SER A 34 2.34 -1.08 15.78
C SER A 34 3.26 -2.25 16.14
N GLY A 35 4.58 -2.04 16.20
CA GLY A 35 5.54 -3.10 16.53
C GLY A 35 5.55 -4.26 15.52
N LEU A 36 5.10 -4.01 14.28
CA LEU A 36 4.94 -5.06 13.26
C LEU A 36 6.29 -5.69 12.84
N ALA A 37 7.40 -4.96 13.04
CA ALA A 37 8.74 -5.46 12.78
C ALA A 37 9.11 -6.65 13.67
N GLU A 38 8.73 -6.62 14.96
CA GLU A 38 9.08 -7.66 15.94
C GLU A 38 8.42 -9.00 15.64
N LYS A 39 7.29 -8.98 14.94
CA LYS A 39 6.51 -10.17 14.58
C LYS A 39 7.00 -10.86 13.31
N LYS A 40 7.98 -10.29 12.59
CA LYS A 40 8.48 -10.89 11.35
C LYS A 40 9.56 -11.94 11.66
N PRO A 41 9.38 -13.20 11.24
CA PRO A 41 10.45 -14.18 11.31
C PRO A 41 11.56 -13.79 10.34
N ILE A 42 12.80 -13.98 10.77
CA ILE A 42 13.98 -13.94 9.88
C ILE A 42 14.35 -15.39 9.60
N ASP A 43 14.66 -15.68 8.33
CA ASP A 43 15.23 -16.98 7.96
C ASP A 43 16.54 -17.20 8.72
N PRO A 44 16.72 -18.31 9.45
CA PRO A 44 17.95 -18.60 10.19
C PRO A 44 19.21 -18.50 9.32
N ALA A 45 19.14 -18.89 8.04
CA ALA A 45 20.28 -18.80 7.12
C ALA A 45 20.66 -17.34 6.79
N LEU A 46 19.70 -16.43 6.82
CA LEU A 46 19.93 -15.00 6.66
C LEU A 46 20.40 -14.34 7.96
N ALA A 47 19.90 -14.83 9.11
CA ALA A 47 20.25 -14.32 10.42
C ALA A 47 21.73 -14.58 10.78
N GLU A 48 22.29 -15.73 10.41
CA GLU A 48 23.70 -16.06 10.64
C GLU A 48 24.67 -15.10 9.93
N ASN A 49 24.23 -14.46 8.85
CA ASN A 49 25.04 -13.54 8.04
C ASN A 49 24.80 -12.05 8.37
N LEU A 50 23.90 -11.76 9.31
CA LEU A 50 23.49 -10.38 9.65
C LEU A 50 23.75 -10.10 11.13
N THR A 51 24.30 -8.92 11.42
CA THR A 51 24.38 -8.43 12.81
C THR A 51 22.98 -8.21 13.38
N ALA A 52 22.84 -8.18 14.71
CA ALA A 52 21.55 -7.95 15.37
C ALA A 52 20.85 -6.66 14.89
N GLU A 53 21.63 -5.61 14.63
CA GLU A 53 21.14 -4.32 14.13
C GLU A 53 20.65 -4.41 12.67
N GLN A 54 21.36 -5.18 11.83
CA GLN A 54 20.94 -5.43 10.45
C GLN A 54 19.68 -6.31 10.38
N GLN A 55 19.55 -7.26 11.29
CA GLN A 55 18.35 -8.09 11.44
C GLN A 55 17.12 -7.26 11.84
N GLU A 56 17.27 -6.31 12.76
CA GLU A 56 16.19 -5.40 13.16
C GLU A 56 15.76 -4.49 12.01
N LYS A 57 16.73 -3.87 11.31
CA LYS A 57 16.47 -3.04 10.14
C LYS A 57 15.78 -3.83 9.03
N HIS A 58 16.23 -5.06 8.75
CA HIS A 58 15.62 -5.90 7.73
C HIS A 58 14.16 -6.25 8.07
N ARG A 59 13.87 -6.59 9.34
CA ARG A 59 12.49 -6.83 9.80
C ARG A 59 11.61 -5.60 9.63
N PHE A 60 12.14 -4.42 9.97
CA PHE A 60 11.43 -3.16 9.81
C PHE A 60 11.12 -2.89 8.33
N ASP A 61 12.13 -2.97 7.46
CA ASP A 61 11.97 -2.73 6.02
C ASP A 61 10.98 -3.70 5.39
N MET A 62 11.04 -4.99 5.77
CA MET A 62 10.09 -6.00 5.32
C MET A 62 8.68 -5.76 5.83
N ALA A 63 8.50 -5.25 7.05
CA ALA A 63 7.20 -4.88 7.58
C ALA A 63 6.64 -3.63 6.87
N VAL A 64 7.49 -2.65 6.57
CA VAL A 64 7.10 -1.46 5.80
C VAL A 64 6.67 -1.83 4.40
N LEU A 65 7.42 -2.72 3.74
CA LEU A 65 7.07 -3.22 2.41
C LEU A 65 5.70 -3.90 2.40
N ASP A 66 5.40 -4.74 3.40
CA ASP A 66 4.09 -5.41 3.50
C ASP A 66 2.93 -4.40 3.66
N VAL A 67 3.10 -3.39 4.52
CA VAL A 67 2.10 -2.32 4.68
C VAL A 67 1.95 -1.50 3.39
N LYS A 68 3.04 -1.22 2.68
CA LYS A 68 2.98 -0.55 1.37
C LYS A 68 2.24 -1.38 0.34
N ILE A 69 2.50 -2.69 0.25
CA ILE A 69 1.78 -3.59 -0.66
C ILE A 69 0.29 -3.59 -0.33
N LYS A 70 -0.09 -3.67 0.94
CA LYS A 70 -1.48 -3.56 1.37
C LYS A 70 -2.11 -2.23 0.98
N GLY A 71 -1.40 -1.11 1.17
CA GLY A 71 -1.86 0.20 0.72
C GLY A 71 -2.06 0.29 -0.80
N LEU A 72 -1.15 -0.30 -1.58
CA LEU A 72 -1.26 -0.43 -3.03
C LEU A 72 -2.47 -1.27 -3.45
N LEU A 73 -2.73 -2.39 -2.76
CA LEU A 73 -3.91 -3.23 -3.00
C LEU A 73 -5.22 -2.48 -2.71
N VAL A 74 -5.24 -1.61 -1.71
CA VAL A 74 -6.38 -0.72 -1.43
C VAL A 74 -6.52 0.36 -2.50
N ALA A 75 -5.41 0.92 -3.00
CA ALA A 75 -5.44 1.95 -4.04
C ALA A 75 -5.86 1.40 -5.42
N ALA A 76 -5.50 0.15 -5.72
CA ALA A 76 -5.72 -0.51 -7.00
C ALA A 76 -7.17 -0.43 -7.52
N PRO A 77 -8.23 -0.78 -6.76
CA PRO A 77 -9.60 -0.62 -7.23
C PRO A 77 -9.97 0.83 -7.54
N GLY A 78 -9.42 1.81 -6.81
CA GLY A 78 -9.60 3.23 -7.11
C GLY A 78 -8.98 3.62 -8.45
N PHE A 79 -7.76 3.18 -8.73
CA PHE A 79 -7.11 3.40 -10.03
C PHE A 79 -7.81 2.67 -11.16
N ILE A 80 -8.27 1.43 -10.95
CA ILE A 80 -9.03 0.66 -11.94
C ILE A 80 -10.33 1.41 -12.30
N LEU A 81 -11.06 1.94 -11.31
CA LEU A 81 -12.25 2.75 -11.55
C LEU A 81 -11.95 3.97 -12.43
N LEU A 82 -10.86 4.68 -12.15
CA LEU A 82 -10.43 5.85 -12.93
C LEU A 82 -10.02 5.46 -14.36
N LEU A 83 -9.27 4.37 -14.53
CA LEU A 83 -8.84 3.86 -15.84
C LEU A 83 -10.02 3.39 -16.70
N VAL A 84 -10.95 2.65 -16.11
CA VAL A 84 -12.17 2.21 -16.80
C VAL A 84 -12.97 3.44 -17.26
N MET A 85 -13.13 4.44 -16.38
CA MET A 85 -13.82 5.69 -16.72
C MET A 85 -13.12 6.40 -17.89
N TYR A 86 -11.78 6.46 -17.89
CA TYR A 86 -11.00 7.02 -19.01
C TYR A 86 -11.19 6.22 -20.31
N SER A 87 -11.19 4.89 -20.26
CA SER A 87 -11.39 4.04 -21.44
C SER A 87 -12.80 4.15 -22.06
N TYR A 88 -13.81 4.54 -21.27
CA TYR A 88 -15.16 4.83 -21.78
C TYR A 88 -15.27 6.22 -22.42
N ILE A 89 -14.28 7.09 -22.20
CA ILE A 89 -14.11 8.33 -22.95
C ILE A 89 -13.32 7.94 -24.21
N LYS A 90 -14.02 7.43 -25.25
CA LYS A 90 -13.43 7.36 -26.58
C LYS A 90 -12.92 8.75 -26.95
N ILE A 91 -11.61 8.88 -27.15
CA ILE A 91 -11.03 9.91 -28.03
C ILE A 91 -11.43 9.55 -29.46
#